data_AF-A0A183LT41-F1
#
_entry.id   AF-A0A183LT41-F1
#
_cell.length_a   1.000
_cell.length_b   1.000
_cell.length_c   1.000
_cell.angle_alpha   90.00
_cell.angle_beta   90.00
_cell.angle_gamma   90.00
#
_symmetry.space_group_name_H-M   'P 1'
#
loop_
_entity.id
_entity.type
_entity.pdbx_description
1 polymer ?
#
loop_
_entity_poly.entity_id
_entity_poly.type
_entity_poly.pdbx_seq_one_letter_code
_entity_poly.pdbx_strand_id
1 'polypeptide(L)'
;MKLKLKKHWTTGRKISQKFNTAFLQDTNKLNKFKIVLSNKFQAFHDLLNGEGTTMERNWKGINEAITSTCHEVLGHKKDHYNEWITVDTLDKIQERRKKKAAINTSRTRTEKARVQAEYTEVKKQVKRSIRTDKRKYVEHLAKTAEKAARERNMGQLYDTTKKLPGNHRKPERQVKSKEGKVITNIEEQRNRWVEHFKELLNRPAPLNPPNIEAAPTDLPINVGPSTIEEISMAMRQIKSGKATGPDNIPADNKSRPWTKQHYGSFFDTTACLRR
;
A
#
# COMPACT_ATOMS: atom_id res chain seq x y z
N MET A 1 1.38 3.51 -44.34
CA MET A 1 0.58 4.23 -43.32
C MET A 1 1.07 3.84 -41.92
N LYS A 2 1.51 4.78 -41.07
CA LYS A 2 1.93 4.49 -39.70
C LYS A 2 0.73 4.60 -38.75
N LEU A 3 0.16 3.47 -38.35
CA LEU A 3 -0.92 3.41 -37.36
C LEU A 3 -0.36 3.71 -35.96
N LYS A 4 -0.71 4.88 -35.41
CA LYS A 4 -0.42 5.25 -34.02
C LYS A 4 -1.55 4.72 -33.14
N LEU A 5 -1.35 3.56 -32.52
CA LEU A 5 -2.26 3.03 -31.52
C LEU A 5 -2.24 3.93 -30.27
N LYS A 6 -3.39 4.54 -29.96
CA LYS A 6 -3.58 5.36 -28.77
C LYS A 6 -3.91 4.43 -27.60
N LYS A 7 -2.96 4.27 -26.68
CA LYS A 7 -3.12 3.46 -25.47
C LYS A 7 -4.28 3.99 -24.64
N HIS A 8 -5.38 3.25 -24.61
CA HIS A 8 -6.53 3.52 -23.74
C HIS A 8 -6.18 2.94 -22.38
N TRP A 9 -5.90 3.82 -21.41
CA TRP A 9 -5.76 3.40 -20.03
C TRP A 9 -7.14 2.97 -19.53
N THR A 10 -7.36 1.66 -19.40
CA THR A 10 -8.47 1.14 -18.60
C THR A 10 -8.27 1.65 -17.18
N THR A 11 -9.17 2.53 -16.75
CA THR A 11 -9.17 3.12 -15.41
C THR A 11 -9.67 2.05 -14.44
N GLY A 12 -8.82 1.06 -14.19
CA GLY A 12 -9.09 -0.09 -13.32
C GLY A 12 -8.15 -0.14 -12.13
N ARG A 13 -7.49 0.98 -11.76
CA ARG A 13 -6.72 1.01 -10.52
C ARG A 13 -7.69 1.17 -9.35
N LYS A 14 -8.28 0.06 -8.88
CA LYS A 14 -8.82 -0.01 -7.52
C LYS A 14 -7.66 0.36 -6.60
N ILE A 15 -7.70 1.54 -6.00
CA ILE A 15 -6.74 1.92 -4.97
C ILE A 15 -7.01 0.91 -3.85
N SER A 16 -6.11 -0.06 -3.66
CA SER A 16 -6.17 -0.98 -2.52
C SER A 16 -6.02 -0.13 -1.26
N GLN A 17 -7.15 0.22 -0.66
CA GLN A 17 -7.19 1.06 0.51
C GLN A 17 -6.93 0.16 1.72
N LYS A 18 -5.68 0.17 2.21
CA LYS A 18 -5.22 -0.71 3.27
C LYS A 18 -6.12 -0.61 4.51
N PHE A 19 -6.47 -1.74 5.11
CA PHE A 19 -7.17 -1.77 6.39
C PHE A 19 -6.24 -1.36 7.54
N ASN A 20 -6.83 -0.86 8.63
CA ASN A 20 -6.06 -0.51 9.83
C ASN A 20 -5.74 -1.77 10.66
N THR A 21 -4.67 -2.48 10.29
CA THR A 21 -4.24 -3.70 10.98
C THR A 21 -3.74 -3.47 12.41
N ALA A 22 -3.46 -2.22 12.82
CA ALA A 22 -3.11 -1.90 14.20
C ALA A 22 -4.25 -2.23 15.19
N PHE A 23 -5.51 -2.18 14.74
CA PHE A 23 -6.64 -2.58 15.59
C PHE A 23 -6.69 -4.08 15.90
N LEU A 24 -5.95 -4.91 15.17
CA LEU A 24 -5.77 -6.32 15.52
C LEU A 24 -4.71 -6.53 16.62
N GLN A 25 -4.09 -5.48 17.13
CA GLN A 25 -3.24 -5.53 18.32
C GLN A 25 -4.01 -5.24 19.61
N ASP A 26 -5.16 -4.56 19.49
CA ASP A 26 -6.08 -4.31 20.60
C ASP A 26 -6.93 -5.55 20.86
N THR A 27 -6.81 -6.13 22.06
CA THR A 27 -7.49 -7.35 22.47
C THR A 27 -9.02 -7.25 22.33
N ASN A 28 -9.61 -6.10 22.65
CA ASN A 28 -11.06 -5.91 22.59
C ASN A 28 -11.56 -5.89 21.14
N LYS A 29 -10.85 -5.17 20.27
CA LYS A 29 -11.18 -5.09 18.84
C LYS A 29 -10.90 -6.40 18.11
N LEU A 30 -9.86 -7.12 18.49
CA LEU A 30 -9.57 -8.45 17.95
C LEU A 30 -10.66 -9.46 18.34
N ASN A 31 -11.17 -9.43 19.56
CA ASN A 31 -12.29 -10.28 19.99
C ASN A 31 -13.57 -9.94 19.22
N LYS A 32 -13.87 -8.64 19.06
CA LYS A 32 -14.98 -8.19 18.21
C LYS A 32 -14.83 -8.66 16.77
N PHE A 33 -13.62 -8.57 16.20
CA PHE A 33 -13.33 -9.04 14.85
C PHE A 33 -13.61 -10.54 14.71
N LYS A 34 -13.14 -11.35 15.67
CA LYS A 34 -13.40 -12.80 15.70
C LYS A 34 -14.89 -13.10 15.70
N ILE A 35 -15.66 -12.50 16.63
CA ILE A 35 -17.10 -12.74 16.77
C ILE A 35 -17.85 -12.40 15.47
N VAL A 36 -17.61 -11.21 14.90
CA VAL A 36 -18.30 -10.79 13.66
C VAL A 36 -17.92 -11.70 12.49
N LEU A 37 -16.65 -12.09 12.41
CA LEU A 37 -16.17 -13.00 11.37
C LEU A 37 -16.84 -14.37 11.50
N SER A 38 -16.89 -14.93 12.72
CA SER A 38 -17.53 -16.23 13.00
C SER A 38 -19.02 -16.21 12.66
N ASN A 39 -19.75 -15.16 13.05
CA ASN A 39 -21.17 -15.04 12.75
C ASN A 39 -21.43 -15.01 11.23
N LYS A 40 -20.60 -14.29 10.48
CA LYS A 40 -20.72 -14.22 9.00
C LYS A 40 -20.35 -15.54 8.33
N PHE A 41 -19.36 -16.27 8.86
CA PHE A 41 -19.03 -17.60 8.34
C PHE A 41 -20.09 -18.64 8.67
N GLN A 42 -20.73 -18.57 9.83
CA GLN A 42 -21.84 -19.45 10.18
C GLN A 42 -22.98 -19.28 9.18
N ALA A 43 -23.43 -18.03 8.95
CA ALA A 43 -24.45 -17.73 7.95
C ALA A 43 -24.04 -18.16 6.53
N PHE A 44 -22.76 -18.04 6.18
CA PHE A 44 -22.23 -18.49 4.90
C PHE A 44 -22.22 -20.02 4.77
N HIS A 45 -21.92 -20.75 5.85
CA HIS A 45 -21.95 -22.21 5.87
C HIS A 45 -23.37 -22.75 5.68
N ASP A 46 -24.36 -22.12 6.30
CA ASP A 46 -25.78 -22.47 6.15
C ASP A 46 -26.25 -22.28 4.68
N LEU A 47 -25.65 -21.33 3.95
CA LEU A 47 -25.88 -21.06 2.51
C LEU A 47 -25.13 -22.03 1.57
N LEU A 48 -24.01 -22.63 2.01
CA LEU A 48 -23.19 -23.55 1.21
C LEU A 48 -23.74 -24.98 1.17
N ASN A 49 -24.59 -25.36 2.12
CA ASN A 49 -25.24 -26.68 2.15
C ASN A 49 -26.33 -26.86 1.06
N GLY A 50 -26.51 -25.87 0.17
CA GLY A 50 -27.35 -25.99 -1.03
C GLY A 50 -26.60 -26.63 -2.20
N GLU A 51 -27.20 -27.64 -2.81
CA GLU A 51 -26.65 -28.41 -3.94
C GLU A 51 -26.35 -27.48 -5.14
N GLY A 52 -25.08 -27.40 -5.58
CA GLY A 52 -24.67 -26.70 -6.81
C GLY A 52 -23.74 -25.48 -6.70
N THR A 53 -23.01 -25.30 -5.59
CA THR A 53 -22.03 -24.18 -5.49
C THR A 53 -20.69 -24.51 -6.14
N THR A 54 -20.26 -23.72 -7.12
CA THR A 54 -18.92 -23.83 -7.74
C THR A 54 -17.82 -23.28 -6.81
N MET A 55 -16.60 -23.82 -6.91
CA MET A 55 -15.46 -23.42 -6.06
C MET A 55 -15.18 -21.92 -6.09
N GLU A 56 -15.37 -21.27 -7.24
CA GLU A 56 -15.20 -19.82 -7.41
C GLU A 56 -16.24 -19.01 -6.61
N ARG A 57 -17.49 -19.50 -6.53
CA ARG A 57 -18.55 -18.90 -5.72
C ARG A 57 -18.22 -19.00 -4.25
N ASN A 58 -17.66 -20.14 -3.83
CA ASN A 58 -17.24 -20.37 -2.45
C ASN A 58 -16.11 -19.42 -2.06
N TRP A 59 -15.07 -19.32 -2.90
CA TRP A 59 -13.97 -18.38 -2.71
C TRP A 59 -14.44 -16.92 -2.68
N LYS A 60 -15.38 -16.55 -3.56
CA LYS A 60 -15.97 -15.21 -3.57
C LYS A 60 -16.70 -14.90 -2.27
N GLY A 61 -17.52 -15.81 -1.76
CA GLY A 61 -18.23 -15.62 -0.50
C GLY A 61 -17.32 -15.52 0.72
N ILE A 62 -16.25 -16.33 0.77
CA ILE A 62 -15.19 -16.22 1.79
C ILE A 62 -14.54 -14.85 1.73
N ASN A 63 -14.17 -14.39 0.53
CA ASN A 63 -13.55 -13.07 0.35
C ASN A 63 -14.50 -11.93 0.77
N GLU A 64 -15.79 -12.04 0.45
CA GLU A 64 -16.79 -11.05 0.83
C GLU A 64 -17.02 -11.02 2.35
N ALA A 65 -17.10 -12.16 3.01
CA ALA A 65 -17.23 -12.27 4.46
C ALA A 65 -16.02 -11.65 5.18
N ILE A 66 -14.80 -11.98 4.75
CA ILE A 66 -13.58 -11.41 5.30
C ILE A 66 -13.53 -9.89 5.04
N THR A 67 -13.73 -9.47 3.79
CA THR A 67 -13.63 -8.05 3.42
C THR A 67 -14.69 -7.19 4.11
N SER A 68 -15.93 -7.68 4.22
CA SER A 68 -17.02 -7.02 4.94
C SER A 68 -16.69 -6.85 6.42
N THR A 69 -16.15 -7.89 7.07
CA THR A 69 -15.72 -7.82 8.48
C THR A 69 -14.58 -6.82 8.68
N CYS A 70 -13.66 -6.76 7.72
CA CYS A 70 -12.57 -5.77 7.74
C CYS A 70 -13.10 -4.33 7.64
N HIS A 71 -14.07 -4.08 6.77
CA HIS A 71 -14.71 -2.76 6.69
C HIS A 71 -15.42 -2.38 7.99
N GLU A 72 -16.14 -3.33 8.60
CA GLU A 72 -16.95 -3.08 9.79
C GLU A 72 -16.12 -2.86 11.06
N VAL A 73 -15.07 -3.67 11.27
CA VAL A 73 -14.33 -3.67 12.55
C VAL A 73 -13.01 -2.90 12.45
N LEU A 74 -12.25 -3.08 11.37
CA LEU A 74 -10.93 -2.46 11.22
C LEU A 74 -11.03 -1.07 10.56
N GLY A 75 -11.94 -0.92 9.60
CA GLY A 75 -12.00 0.25 8.74
C GLY A 75 -10.70 0.45 7.95
N HIS A 76 -10.70 1.47 7.10
CA HIS A 76 -9.51 1.80 6.33
C HIS A 76 -8.47 2.53 7.18
N LYS A 77 -7.19 2.22 6.92
CA LYS A 77 -6.08 3.02 7.40
C LYS A 77 -6.27 4.43 6.86
N LYS A 78 -6.47 5.38 7.77
CA LYS A 78 -6.47 6.79 7.41
C LYS A 78 -5.05 7.14 7.00
N ASP A 79 -4.92 7.73 5.81
CA ASP A 79 -3.67 8.38 5.46
C ASP A 79 -3.42 9.45 6.53
N HIS A 80 -2.29 9.35 7.22
CA HIS A 80 -1.79 10.46 8.02
C HIS A 80 -1.47 11.57 7.01
N TYR A 81 -2.46 12.41 6.72
CA TYR A 81 -2.21 13.67 6.06
C TYR A 81 -1.19 14.39 6.94
N ASN A 82 -0.22 15.09 6.31
CA ASN A 82 0.76 15.85 7.06
C ASN A 82 0.04 16.68 8.13
N GLU A 83 0.48 16.63 9.39
CA GLU A 83 -0.20 17.17 10.59
C GLU A 83 -0.83 18.56 10.43
N TRP A 84 -0.36 19.33 9.45
CA TRP A 84 -0.82 20.67 9.10
C TRP A 84 -2.07 20.77 8.20
N ILE A 85 -2.53 19.72 7.53
CA ILE A 85 -3.69 19.81 6.60
C ILE A 85 -5.00 19.73 7.38
N THR A 86 -5.88 20.72 7.27
CA THR A 86 -7.15 20.73 8.01
C THR A 86 -8.18 19.77 7.40
N VAL A 87 -9.12 19.26 8.20
CA VAL A 87 -10.26 18.44 7.74
C VAL A 87 -11.06 19.13 6.63
N ASP A 88 -11.36 20.42 6.78
CA ASP A 88 -12.02 21.24 5.75
C ASP A 88 -11.27 21.23 4.39
N THR A 89 -9.93 21.22 4.40
CA THR A 89 -9.14 21.10 3.17
C THR A 89 -9.25 19.71 2.56
N LEU A 90 -9.37 18.65 3.38
CA LEU A 90 -9.58 17.28 2.89
C LEU A 90 -10.94 17.15 2.22
N ASP A 91 -12.00 17.74 2.79
CA ASP A 91 -13.34 17.74 2.22
C ASP A 91 -13.33 18.43 0.85
N LYS A 92 -12.68 19.59 0.73
CA LYS A 92 -12.49 20.30 -0.55
C LYS A 92 -11.70 19.47 -1.57
N ILE A 93 -10.70 18.70 -1.14
CA ILE A 93 -9.98 17.77 -2.02
C ILE A 93 -10.89 16.65 -2.52
N GLN A 94 -11.77 16.14 -1.66
CA GLN A 94 -12.76 15.12 -2.03
C GLN A 94 -13.79 15.67 -3.02
N GLU A 95 -14.31 16.88 -2.81
CA GLU A 95 -15.19 17.56 -3.77
C GLU A 95 -14.53 17.74 -5.13
N ARG A 96 -13.27 18.19 -5.15
CA ARG A 96 -12.48 18.30 -6.39
C ARG A 96 -12.38 16.96 -7.11
N ARG A 97 -12.23 15.85 -6.37
CA ARG A 97 -12.21 14.49 -6.95
C ARG A 97 -13.57 14.11 -7.56
N LYS A 98 -14.67 14.40 -6.85
CA LYS A 98 -16.04 14.18 -7.36
C LYS A 98 -16.28 14.94 -8.68
N LYS A 99 -15.93 16.24 -8.72
CA LYS A 99 -16.03 17.05 -9.95
C LYS A 99 -15.14 16.52 -11.08
N LYS A 100 -13.96 15.98 -10.75
CA LYS A 100 -13.09 15.33 -11.75
C LYS A 100 -13.71 14.06 -12.32
N ALA A 101 -14.40 13.28 -11.50
CA ALA A 101 -15.14 12.10 -11.96
C ALA A 101 -16.32 12.48 -12.87
N ALA A 102 -17.04 13.56 -12.54
CA ALA A 102 -18.10 14.10 -13.39
C ALA A 102 -17.59 14.53 -14.78
N ILE A 103 -16.41 15.17 -14.87
CA ILE A 103 -15.77 15.51 -16.17
C ILE A 103 -15.45 14.26 -17.01
N ASN A 104 -15.07 13.16 -16.35
CA ASN A 104 -14.72 11.93 -17.04
C ASN A 104 -15.96 11.15 -17.53
N THR A 105 -17.11 11.35 -16.88
CA THR A 105 -18.38 10.67 -17.19
C THR A 105 -19.31 11.49 -18.09
N SER A 106 -19.07 12.80 -18.24
CA SER A 106 -19.86 13.69 -19.10
C SER A 106 -19.86 13.22 -20.56
N ARG A 107 -21.06 13.06 -21.14
CA ARG A 107 -21.25 12.62 -22.53
C ARG A 107 -21.23 13.76 -23.54
N THR A 108 -21.83 14.91 -23.19
CA THR A 108 -22.00 16.06 -24.09
C THR A 108 -20.94 17.13 -23.85
N ARG A 109 -20.51 17.82 -24.91
CA ARG A 109 -19.49 18.90 -24.85
C ARG A 109 -19.90 20.04 -23.91
N THR A 110 -21.16 20.43 -23.92
CA THR A 110 -21.71 21.52 -23.07
C THR A 110 -21.63 21.17 -21.59
N GLU A 111 -22.07 19.97 -21.20
CA GLU A 111 -22.00 19.53 -19.81
C GLU A 111 -20.54 19.40 -19.34
N LYS A 112 -19.67 18.88 -20.21
CA LYS A 112 -18.23 18.83 -19.92
C LYS A 112 -17.66 20.22 -19.67
N ALA A 113 -18.05 21.24 -20.44
CA ALA A 113 -17.59 22.62 -20.24
C ALA A 113 -18.09 23.20 -18.90
N ARG A 114 -19.35 22.97 -18.55
CA ARG A 114 -19.95 23.41 -17.27
C ARG A 114 -19.23 22.81 -16.06
N VAL A 115 -19.09 21.48 -16.03
CA VAL A 115 -18.39 20.79 -14.93
C VAL A 115 -16.90 21.14 -14.90
N GLN A 116 -16.28 21.38 -16.06
CA GLN A 116 -14.89 21.83 -16.14
C GLN A 116 -14.70 23.20 -15.50
N ALA A 117 -15.64 24.13 -15.67
CA ALA A 117 -15.63 25.43 -15.00
C ALA A 117 -15.73 25.28 -13.48
N GLU A 118 -16.70 24.49 -12.99
CA GLU A 118 -16.86 24.20 -11.56
C GLU A 118 -15.59 23.55 -10.96
N TYR A 119 -14.98 22.59 -11.67
CA TYR A 119 -13.73 21.97 -11.25
C TYR A 119 -12.59 22.97 -11.15
N THR A 120 -12.51 23.96 -12.05
CA THR A 120 -11.45 24.97 -11.99
C THR A 120 -11.56 25.85 -10.75
N GLU A 121 -12.78 26.21 -10.34
CA GLU A 121 -13.01 26.99 -9.12
C GLU A 121 -12.69 26.18 -7.86
N VAL A 122 -13.20 24.95 -7.75
CA VAL A 122 -12.88 24.07 -6.61
C VAL A 122 -11.37 23.79 -6.54
N LYS A 123 -10.70 23.62 -7.69
CA LYS A 123 -9.24 23.46 -7.75
C LYS A 123 -8.50 24.70 -7.24
N LYS A 124 -8.97 25.92 -7.53
CA LYS A 124 -8.42 27.17 -6.99
C LYS A 124 -8.62 27.23 -5.47
N GLN A 125 -9.83 26.90 -4.99
CA GLN A 125 -10.14 26.88 -3.56
C GLN A 125 -9.25 25.90 -2.79
N VAL A 126 -9.08 24.67 -3.28
CA VAL A 126 -8.15 23.68 -2.69
C VAL A 126 -6.73 24.22 -2.63
N LYS A 127 -6.24 24.89 -3.69
CA LYS A 127 -4.91 25.50 -3.67
C LYS A 127 -4.80 26.63 -2.65
N ARG A 128 -5.87 27.40 -2.41
CA ARG A 128 -5.90 28.46 -1.40
C ARG A 128 -5.90 27.85 0.00
N SER A 129 -6.77 26.88 0.28
CA SER A 129 -6.87 26.26 1.59
C SER A 129 -5.58 25.55 2.00
N ILE A 130 -4.93 24.82 1.09
CA ILE A 130 -3.61 24.19 1.34
C ILE A 130 -2.55 25.24 1.72
N ARG A 131 -2.53 26.41 1.07
CA ARG A 131 -1.58 27.47 1.41
C ARG A 131 -1.88 28.08 2.78
N THR A 132 -3.16 28.28 3.10
CA THR A 132 -3.60 28.80 4.39
C THR A 132 -3.24 27.84 5.52
N ASP A 133 -3.55 26.56 5.36
CA ASP A 133 -3.21 25.50 6.33
C ASP A 133 -1.71 25.43 6.59
N LYS A 134 -0.91 25.44 5.51
CA LYS A 134 0.56 25.45 5.64
C LYS A 134 1.06 26.70 6.38
N ARG A 135 0.50 27.88 6.09
CA ARG A 135 0.85 29.12 6.77
C ARG A 135 0.53 29.04 8.26
N LYS A 136 -0.67 28.61 8.62
CA LYS A 136 -1.11 28.44 10.02
C LYS A 136 -0.20 27.51 10.79
N TYR A 137 0.20 26.40 10.17
CA TYR A 137 1.12 25.45 10.80
C TYR A 137 2.51 26.03 11.03
N VAL A 138 3.08 26.71 10.03
CA VAL A 138 4.38 27.38 10.18
C VAL A 138 4.33 28.46 11.26
N GLU A 139 3.24 29.23 11.30
CA GLU A 139 3.02 30.25 12.32
C GLU A 139 2.90 29.64 13.73
N HIS A 140 2.18 28.52 13.87
CA HIS A 140 2.08 27.78 15.13
C HIS A 140 3.44 27.27 15.59
N LEU A 141 4.25 26.69 14.69
CA LEU A 141 5.62 26.28 15.00
C LEU A 141 6.48 27.46 15.44
N ALA A 142 6.39 28.59 14.74
CA ALA A 142 7.15 29.80 15.10
C ALA A 142 6.78 30.31 16.51
N LYS A 143 5.47 30.39 16.83
CA LYS A 143 5.00 30.76 18.18
C LYS A 143 5.47 29.78 19.25
N THR A 144 5.51 28.49 18.94
CA THR A 144 6.00 27.44 19.85
C THR A 144 7.51 27.59 20.11
N ALA A 145 8.30 27.83 19.06
CA ALA A 145 9.72 28.08 19.18
C ALA A 145 10.00 29.35 20.00
N GLU A 146 9.24 30.43 19.76
CA GLU A 146 9.36 31.67 20.54
C GLU A 146 9.06 31.45 22.02
N LYS A 147 7.99 30.71 22.35
CA LYS A 147 7.65 30.36 23.73
C LYS A 147 8.77 29.55 24.39
N ALA A 148 9.30 28.53 23.70
CA ALA A 148 10.41 27.72 24.20
C ALA A 148 11.68 28.57 24.44
N ALA A 149 11.94 29.56 23.59
CA ALA A 149 13.05 30.51 23.79
C ALA A 149 12.87 31.31 25.08
N ARG A 150 11.67 31.86 25.31
CA ARG A 150 11.33 32.63 26.52
C ARG A 150 11.47 31.80 27.79
N GLU A 151 11.09 30.52 27.73
CA GLU A 151 11.19 29.56 28.83
C GLU A 151 12.60 28.94 28.98
N ARG A 152 13.57 29.33 28.15
CA ARG A 152 14.93 28.77 28.06
C ARG A 152 14.96 27.25 27.81
N ASN A 153 13.91 26.70 27.21
CA ASN A 153 13.84 25.29 26.82
C ASN A 153 14.52 25.07 25.45
N MET A 154 15.85 24.97 25.48
CA MET A 154 16.67 24.87 24.26
C MET A 154 16.42 23.61 23.45
N GLY A 155 16.04 22.50 24.10
CA GLY A 155 15.73 21.24 23.42
C GLY A 155 14.51 21.37 22.50
N GLN A 156 13.40 21.90 23.03
CA GLN A 156 12.19 22.13 22.24
C GLN A 156 12.39 23.19 21.14
N LEU A 157 13.17 24.24 21.43
CA LEU A 157 13.51 25.26 20.43
C LEU A 157 14.26 24.66 19.24
N TYR A 158 15.26 23.81 19.51
CA TYR A 158 16.01 23.13 18.45
C TYR A 158 15.12 22.19 17.64
N ASP A 159 14.33 21.34 18.31
CA ASP A 159 13.45 20.37 17.65
C ASP A 159 12.37 21.03 16.78
N THR A 160 11.78 22.13 17.24
CA THR A 160 10.79 22.90 16.47
C THR A 160 11.43 23.62 15.29
N THR A 161 12.59 24.24 15.48
CA THR A 161 13.34 24.92 14.40
C THR A 161 13.77 23.93 13.33
N LYS A 162 14.18 22.71 13.71
CA LYS A 162 14.53 21.61 12.80
C LYS A 162 13.35 21.12 11.96
N LYS A 163 12.10 21.30 12.41
CA LYS A 163 10.88 20.95 11.66
C LYS A 163 10.47 22.00 10.62
N LEU A 164 10.95 23.24 10.71
CA LEU A 164 10.66 24.32 9.76
C LEU A 164 11.27 24.13 8.36
N PRO A 165 12.55 23.71 8.20
CA PRO A 165 13.11 23.50 6.89
C PRO A 165 12.37 22.34 6.19
N GLY A 166 11.77 22.64 5.03
CA GLY A 166 11.31 21.59 4.13
C GLY A 166 12.52 20.76 3.64
N ASN A 167 12.27 19.51 3.22
CA ASN A 167 13.29 18.62 2.66
C ASN A 167 14.23 19.40 1.74
N HIS A 168 15.44 19.70 2.21
CA HIS A 168 16.49 20.17 1.34
C HIS A 168 16.66 19.08 0.30
N ARG A 169 16.50 19.44 -0.98
CA ARG A 169 16.99 18.54 -2.03
C ARG A 169 18.47 18.37 -1.71
N LYS A 170 18.87 17.15 -1.39
CA LYS A 170 20.29 16.83 -1.42
C LYS A 170 20.78 17.32 -2.78
N PRO A 171 21.82 18.16 -2.86
CA PRO A 171 22.40 18.46 -4.16
C PRO A 171 22.65 17.12 -4.84
N GLU A 172 22.30 17.02 -6.13
CA GLU A 172 22.61 15.82 -6.90
C GLU A 172 24.08 15.52 -6.69
N ARG A 173 24.39 14.27 -6.30
CA ARG A 173 25.79 13.87 -6.09
C ARG A 173 26.49 14.09 -7.41
N GLN A 174 27.42 15.02 -7.42
CA GLN A 174 28.22 15.33 -8.59
C GLN A 174 28.96 14.08 -9.04
N VAL A 175 28.96 13.83 -10.35
CA VAL A 175 29.71 12.71 -10.95
C VAL A 175 31.19 13.03 -10.80
N LYS A 176 31.95 12.09 -10.22
CA LYS A 176 33.39 12.21 -10.02
C LYS A 176 34.14 11.36 -11.04
N SER A 177 35.29 11.85 -11.51
CA SER A 177 36.25 11.08 -12.27
C SER A 177 36.83 9.94 -11.43
N LYS A 178 37.62 9.06 -12.05
CA LYS A 178 38.28 7.94 -11.35
C LYS A 178 39.27 8.45 -10.29
N GLU A 179 39.84 9.63 -10.49
CA GLU A 179 40.75 10.34 -9.58
C GLU A 179 39.98 11.17 -8.52
N GLY A 180 38.64 11.09 -8.50
CA GLY A 180 37.80 11.77 -7.50
C GLY A 180 37.50 13.24 -7.79
N LYS A 181 37.90 13.78 -8.95
CA LYS A 181 37.63 15.17 -9.37
C LYS A 181 36.19 15.32 -9.86
N VAL A 182 35.54 16.43 -9.54
CA VAL A 182 34.16 16.71 -9.95
C VAL A 182 34.09 17.01 -11.46
N ILE A 183 33.22 16.30 -12.17
CA ILE A 183 32.99 16.47 -13.61
C ILE A 183 31.76 17.37 -13.83
N THR A 184 31.98 18.54 -14.43
CA THR A 184 30.92 19.51 -14.75
C THR A 184 30.39 19.38 -16.18
N ASN A 185 31.17 18.81 -17.11
CA ASN A 185 30.80 18.66 -18.52
C ASN A 185 29.96 17.39 -18.77
N ILE A 186 28.86 17.53 -19.53
CA ILE A 186 27.94 16.44 -19.88
C ILE A 186 28.63 15.32 -20.68
N GLU A 187 29.55 15.67 -21.57
CA GLU A 187 30.24 14.69 -22.41
C GLU A 187 31.22 13.85 -21.59
N GLU A 188 31.96 14.48 -20.69
CA GLU A 188 32.84 13.81 -19.73
C GLU A 188 32.05 12.93 -18.75
N GLN A 189 30.85 13.36 -18.33
CA GLN A 189 29.98 12.52 -17.50
C GLN A 189 29.55 11.26 -18.25
N ARG A 190 29.20 11.36 -19.54
CA ARG A 190 28.87 10.19 -20.37
C ARG A 190 30.06 9.25 -20.50
N ASN A 191 31.26 9.79 -20.73
CA ASN A 191 32.48 8.99 -20.81
C ASN A 191 32.77 8.26 -19.49
N ARG A 192 32.58 8.94 -18.35
CA ARG A 192 32.71 8.34 -17.02
C ARG A 192 31.72 7.19 -16.77
N TRP A 193 30.48 7.31 -17.28
CA TRP A 193 29.49 6.23 -17.25
C TRP A 193 29.93 5.05 -18.11
N VAL A 194 30.40 5.30 -19.34
CA VAL A 194 30.90 4.26 -20.24
C VAL A 194 32.06 3.49 -19.60
N GLU A 195 33.03 4.20 -19.00
CA GLU A 195 34.13 3.58 -18.26
C GLU A 195 33.64 2.71 -17.09
N HIS A 196 32.75 3.24 -16.26
CA HIS A 196 32.21 2.51 -15.11
C HIS A 196 31.54 1.20 -15.53
N PHE A 197 30.69 1.25 -16.57
CA PHE A 197 30.00 0.07 -17.06
C PHE A 197 30.93 -0.91 -17.77
N LYS A 198 31.97 -0.42 -18.46
CA LYS A 198 33.00 -1.30 -19.05
C LYS A 198 33.74 -2.09 -17.98
N GLU A 199 34.15 -1.44 -16.88
CA GLU A 199 34.83 -2.13 -15.76
C GLU A 199 33.89 -3.13 -15.06
N LEU A 200 32.62 -2.76 -14.85
CA LEU A 200 31.66 -3.59 -14.13
C LEU A 200 31.22 -4.82 -14.94
N LEU A 201 30.94 -4.65 -16.23
CA LEU A 201 30.36 -5.70 -17.07
C LEU A 201 31.42 -6.59 -17.73
N ASN A 202 32.64 -6.11 -17.93
CA ASN A 202 33.73 -6.87 -18.57
C ASN A 202 34.76 -7.37 -17.55
N ARG A 203 34.33 -7.71 -16.32
CA ARG A 203 35.23 -8.32 -15.35
C ARG A 203 35.69 -9.69 -15.87
N PRO A 204 37.01 -9.99 -15.86
CA PRO A 204 37.50 -11.31 -16.26
C PRO A 204 36.88 -12.39 -15.36
N ALA A 205 36.69 -13.58 -15.92
CA ALA A 205 36.20 -14.72 -15.17
C ALA A 205 37.10 -14.93 -13.93
N PRO A 206 36.52 -15.16 -12.75
CA PRO A 206 37.31 -15.41 -11.55
C PRO A 206 38.25 -16.60 -11.80
N LEU A 207 39.53 -16.44 -11.45
CA LEU A 207 40.59 -17.43 -11.66
C LEU A 207 40.28 -18.80 -11.04
N ASN A 208 39.45 -18.80 -10.00
CA ASN A 208 38.94 -20.02 -9.39
C ASN A 208 37.43 -20.11 -9.69
N PRO A 209 36.97 -21.07 -10.51
CA PRO A 209 35.55 -21.34 -10.65
C PRO A 209 34.97 -21.70 -9.28
N PRO A 210 33.80 -21.16 -8.89
CA PRO A 210 33.13 -21.57 -7.66
C PRO A 210 32.88 -23.08 -7.70
N ASN A 211 33.35 -23.81 -6.69
CA ASN A 211 33.00 -25.21 -6.50
C ASN A 211 31.54 -25.28 -6.04
N ILE A 212 30.62 -25.37 -6.99
CA ILE A 212 29.19 -25.54 -6.73
C ILE A 212 28.97 -27.04 -6.53
N GLU A 213 28.86 -27.47 -5.27
CA GLU A 213 28.41 -28.83 -4.95
C GLU A 213 27.04 -29.05 -5.60
N ALA A 214 26.88 -30.18 -6.30
CA ALA A 214 25.65 -30.51 -7.00
C ALA A 214 24.47 -30.49 -6.01
N ALA A 215 23.43 -29.72 -6.32
CA ALA A 215 22.22 -29.68 -5.50
C ALA A 215 21.65 -31.11 -5.38
N PRO A 216 21.33 -31.58 -4.16
CA PRO A 216 20.66 -32.87 -3.99
C PRO A 216 19.36 -32.88 -4.82
N THR A 217 19.26 -33.81 -5.77
CA THR A 217 18.21 -33.86 -6.79
C THR A 217 16.82 -34.15 -6.22
N ASP A 218 16.73 -34.80 -5.06
CA ASP A 218 15.44 -35.20 -4.49
C ASP A 218 15.21 -34.52 -3.14
N LEU A 219 14.65 -33.30 -3.20
CA LEU A 219 13.89 -32.81 -2.05
C LEU A 219 12.66 -33.72 -1.92
N PRO A 220 12.41 -34.37 -0.77
CA PRO A 220 11.22 -35.18 -0.57
C PRO A 220 10.00 -34.24 -0.50
N ILE A 221 9.46 -33.89 -1.65
CA ILE A 221 8.24 -33.10 -1.75
C ILE A 221 7.08 -34.08 -1.57
N ASN A 222 6.46 -34.02 -0.40
CA ASN A 222 5.25 -34.78 -0.12
C ASN A 222 4.12 -34.32 -1.06
N VAL A 223 3.71 -35.20 -1.98
CA VAL A 223 2.61 -34.96 -2.95
C VAL A 223 1.23 -35.33 -2.37
N GLY A 224 1.18 -35.75 -1.09
CA GLY A 224 -0.06 -36.08 -0.40
C GLY A 224 -0.93 -34.85 -0.07
N PRO A 225 -2.21 -35.05 0.28
CA PRO A 225 -3.09 -33.97 0.71
C PRO A 225 -2.54 -33.29 1.97
N SER A 226 -2.43 -31.96 1.93
CA SER A 226 -1.88 -31.19 3.03
C SER A 226 -2.71 -31.34 4.30
N THR A 227 -2.04 -31.62 5.42
CA THR A 227 -2.71 -31.78 6.72
C THR A 227 -3.11 -30.42 7.29
N ILE A 228 -4.15 -30.41 8.15
CA ILE A 228 -4.62 -29.20 8.84
C ILE A 228 -3.48 -28.54 9.64
N GLU A 229 -2.60 -29.35 10.21
CA GLU A 229 -1.44 -28.88 10.98
C GLU A 229 -0.40 -28.19 10.08
N GLU A 230 -0.09 -28.76 8.91
CA GLU A 230 0.78 -28.13 7.91
C GLU A 230 0.23 -26.79 7.42
N ILE A 231 -1.07 -26.72 7.14
CA ILE A 231 -1.74 -25.48 6.72
C ILE A 231 -1.67 -24.44 7.84
N SER A 232 -1.93 -24.84 9.09
CA SER A 232 -1.82 -23.95 10.25
C SER A 232 -0.39 -23.43 10.45
N MET A 233 0.62 -24.30 10.32
CA MET A 233 2.02 -23.90 10.40
C MET A 233 2.40 -22.94 9.27
N ALA A 234 2.00 -23.23 8.03
CA ALA A 234 2.26 -22.36 6.88
C ALA A 234 1.63 -20.97 7.07
N MET A 235 0.39 -20.89 7.59
CA MET A 235 -0.28 -19.62 7.88
C MET A 235 0.42 -18.82 8.98
N ARG A 236 0.99 -19.47 10.00
CA ARG A 236 1.80 -18.82 11.04
C ARG A 236 3.13 -18.27 10.50
N GLN A 237 3.70 -18.92 9.48
CA GLN A 237 4.95 -18.47 8.85
C GLN A 237 4.74 -17.29 7.87
N ILE A 238 3.50 -16.91 7.55
CA ILE A 238 3.24 -15.77 6.68
C ILE A 238 3.69 -14.48 7.37
N LYS A 239 4.66 -13.80 6.76
CA LYS A 239 5.16 -12.50 7.24
C LYS A 239 4.06 -11.44 7.23
N SER A 240 3.87 -10.79 8.37
CA SER A 240 2.98 -9.64 8.55
C SER A 240 3.48 -8.40 7.79
N GLY A 241 2.57 -7.46 7.49
CA GLY A 241 2.93 -6.17 6.88
C GLY A 241 3.28 -6.18 5.38
N LYS A 242 3.13 -7.32 4.68
CA LYS A 242 3.32 -7.41 3.22
C LYS A 242 2.18 -6.73 2.44
N ALA A 243 2.49 -6.32 1.21
CA ALA A 243 1.51 -5.72 0.31
C ALA A 243 0.41 -6.71 -0.08
N THR A 244 -0.81 -6.20 -0.20
CA THR A 244 -1.99 -7.01 -0.47
C THR A 244 -2.14 -7.36 -1.94
N GLY A 245 -2.59 -8.58 -2.22
CA GLY A 245 -2.89 -9.04 -3.58
C GLY A 245 -4.17 -8.40 -4.15
N PRO A 246 -4.59 -8.82 -5.36
CA PRO A 246 -5.81 -8.34 -6.01
C PRO A 246 -7.09 -8.59 -5.19
N ASP A 247 -7.06 -9.56 -4.29
CA ASP A 247 -8.11 -9.94 -3.34
C ASP A 247 -8.27 -8.94 -2.19
N ASN A 248 -7.33 -8.01 -1.99
CA ASN A 248 -7.34 -7.02 -0.90
C ASN A 248 -7.38 -7.62 0.52
N ILE A 249 -6.97 -8.88 0.70
CA ILE A 249 -6.88 -9.53 2.02
C ILE A 249 -5.43 -9.50 2.54
N PRO A 250 -5.12 -8.71 3.59
CA PRO A 250 -3.78 -8.69 4.17
C PRO A 250 -3.47 -9.99 4.92
N ALA A 251 -2.19 -10.36 4.94
CA ALA A 251 -1.69 -11.56 5.63
C ALA A 251 -2.12 -11.62 7.12
N ASP A 252 -2.18 -10.47 7.78
CA ASP A 252 -2.55 -10.34 9.20
C ASP A 252 -3.97 -10.83 9.51
N ASN A 253 -4.87 -10.76 8.54
CA ASN A 253 -6.26 -11.20 8.67
C ASN A 253 -6.39 -12.72 8.48
N LYS A 254 -5.40 -13.34 7.82
CA LYS A 254 -5.34 -14.79 7.62
C LYS A 254 -4.61 -15.50 8.77
N SER A 255 -3.65 -14.87 9.44
CA SER A 255 -2.82 -15.54 10.45
C SER A 255 -3.29 -15.39 11.90
N ARG A 256 -4.00 -14.31 12.26
CA ARG A 256 -4.36 -13.98 13.66
C ARG A 256 -5.72 -14.49 14.17
N PRO A 257 -6.80 -14.55 13.36
CA PRO A 257 -8.13 -14.93 13.86
C PRO A 257 -8.38 -16.43 14.01
N TRP A 258 -7.64 -17.29 13.31
CA TRP A 258 -8.01 -18.70 13.13
C TRP A 258 -7.47 -19.59 14.26
N THR A 259 -8.33 -19.89 15.24
CA THR A 259 -8.11 -20.93 16.25
C THR A 259 -8.69 -22.28 15.79
N LYS A 260 -8.19 -23.40 16.33
CA LYS A 260 -8.54 -24.79 15.94
C LYS A 260 -10.04 -25.06 15.70
N GLN A 261 -10.95 -24.38 16.41
CA GLN A 261 -12.40 -24.49 16.22
C GLN A 261 -12.93 -24.06 14.83
N HIS A 262 -12.24 -23.18 14.11
CA HIS A 262 -12.67 -22.73 12.77
C HIS A 262 -12.20 -23.63 11.62
N TYR A 263 -11.35 -24.63 11.90
CA TYR A 263 -10.77 -25.51 10.87
C TYR A 263 -11.60 -26.77 10.60
N GLY A 264 -12.43 -27.22 11.55
CA GLY A 264 -13.26 -28.41 11.38
C GLY A 264 -14.22 -28.28 10.19
N SER A 265 -14.96 -27.17 10.09
CA SER A 265 -15.92 -27.00 8.99
C SER A 265 -15.33 -26.48 7.68
N PHE A 266 -14.09 -25.98 7.66
CA PHE A 266 -13.47 -25.47 6.43
C PHE A 266 -12.85 -26.57 5.55
N PHE A 267 -12.48 -27.72 6.15
CA PHE A 267 -11.84 -28.83 5.44
C PHE A 267 -12.59 -30.17 5.52
N ASP A 268 -13.70 -30.29 6.26
CA ASP A 268 -14.56 -31.49 6.20
C ASP A 268 -15.19 -31.72 4.80
N THR A 269 -15.08 -30.76 3.88
CA THR A 269 -15.34 -30.97 2.45
C THR A 269 -14.19 -31.68 1.70
N THR A 270 -13.16 -32.19 2.38
CA THR A 270 -12.19 -33.14 1.79
C THR A 270 -12.81 -34.49 1.44
N ALA A 271 -14.10 -34.71 1.74
CA ALA A 271 -14.91 -35.72 1.08
C ALA A 271 -14.99 -35.54 -0.46
N CYS A 272 -14.67 -34.35 -1.00
CA CYS A 272 -14.64 -34.07 -2.44
C CYS A 272 -13.26 -34.26 -3.12
N LEU A 273 -12.19 -34.65 -2.41
CA LEU A 273 -10.93 -35.08 -3.05
C LEU A 273 -10.95 -36.55 -3.50
N ARG A 274 -12.13 -37.16 -3.63
CA ARG A 274 -12.34 -38.40 -4.40
C ARG A 274 -12.94 -38.06 -5.77
N ARG A 275 -12.09 -37.63 -6.70
CA ARG A 275 -11.92 -38.17 -8.07
C ARG A 275 -10.94 -37.32 -8.85
#